data_AF-A0A9P9D542-F1
#
_entry.id   AF-A0A9P9D542-F1
#
_cell.length_a   1.000
_cell.length_b   1.000
_cell.length_c   1.000
_cell.angle_alpha   90.00
_cell.angle_beta   90.00
_cell.angle_gamma   90.00
#
_symmetry.space_group_name_H-M   'P 1'
#
loop_
_entity.id
_entity.type
_entity.pdbx_description
1 polymer ?
#
loop_
_entity_poly.entity_id
_entity_poly.type
_entity_poly.pdbx_seq_one_letter_code
_entity_poly.pdbx_strand_id
1 'polypeptide(L)'
;AFETLGAIYDLGKRRRYQAVWTSLVGFIVHSNDEGTLEEMGLELSEDQNDDILDVKEEVWKVDLKAVARRREKGGFDNVWVPIQRLLFNALSKPRSTAQNNPLVWWLAVLVRSAISNEKDFISSGRFNKNPMPMDVDIEGRLQAMVHYSKVLVLDDAFLSWSENSEWVMEVQRDLNLVDMEWINDENGARPEDSTDERSCSSAACQAILVQVKKQVEEHLGGKKGAAMHWAQLLAEEMGS
;
A
#
# COMPACT_ATOMS: atom_id res chain seq x y z
N ALA A 1 13.36 5.64 -4.36
CA ALA A 1 12.04 5.27 -3.81
C ALA A 1 11.22 6.54 -3.67
N PHE A 2 9.96 6.55 -4.14
CA PHE A 2 9.07 7.69 -3.97
C PHE A 2 8.71 7.85 -2.49
N GLU A 3 9.13 8.94 -1.86
CA GLU A 3 8.72 9.27 -0.49
C GLU A 3 7.32 9.92 -0.53
N THR A 4 6.36 9.33 0.18
CA THR A 4 4.93 9.65 0.05
C THR A 4 4.62 11.13 0.35
N LEU A 5 3.89 11.79 -0.56
CA LEU A 5 3.45 13.19 -0.48
C LEU A 5 2.26 13.38 0.49
N GLY A 6 2.48 14.07 1.59
CA GLY A 6 1.43 14.34 2.59
C GLY A 6 2.00 15.04 3.81
N ALA A 7 1.17 15.78 4.51
CA ALA A 7 1.61 16.64 5.59
C ALA A 7 1.99 15.87 6.85
N ILE A 8 2.94 16.41 7.61
CA ILE A 8 3.50 15.82 8.82
C ILE A 8 2.54 15.79 10.02
N TYR A 9 1.49 16.61 10.03
CA TYR A 9 0.40 16.45 11.01
C TYR A 9 -0.22 15.04 10.93
N ASP A 10 0.02 14.34 9.81
CA ASP A 10 -0.31 12.94 9.60
C ASP A 10 0.88 11.98 9.78
N LEU A 11 2.06 12.31 10.32
CA LEU A 11 3.17 11.33 10.49
C LEU A 11 2.76 10.14 11.36
N GLY A 12 2.13 10.43 12.50
CA GLY A 12 1.50 9.40 13.33
C GLY A 12 0.44 8.63 12.55
N LYS A 13 -0.42 9.33 11.80
CA LYS A 13 -1.46 8.75 10.97
C LYS A 13 -0.91 7.89 9.82
N ARG A 14 0.23 8.26 9.22
CA ARG A 14 0.94 7.57 8.13
C ARG A 14 1.58 6.30 8.64
N ARG A 15 2.29 6.35 9.77
CA ARG A 15 2.81 5.14 10.40
C ARG A 15 1.68 4.17 10.71
N ARG A 16 0.54 4.68 11.19
CA ARG A 16 -0.66 3.85 11.43
C ARG A 16 -1.27 3.33 10.12
N TYR A 17 -1.41 4.16 9.09
CA TYR A 17 -1.97 3.75 7.80
C TYR A 17 -1.06 2.73 7.11
N GLN A 18 0.26 2.90 7.19
CA GLN A 18 1.23 1.93 6.73
C GLN A 18 1.08 0.63 7.50
N ALA A 19 0.90 0.71 8.83
CA ALA A 19 0.64 -0.46 9.66
C ALA A 19 -0.62 -1.21 9.23
N VAL A 20 -1.71 -0.51 8.87
CA VAL A 20 -2.94 -1.11 8.30
C VAL A 20 -2.71 -1.81 6.96
N TRP A 21 -1.81 -1.29 6.13
CA TRP A 21 -1.46 -1.93 4.86
C TRP A 21 -0.53 -3.13 5.07
N THR A 22 0.49 -2.99 5.91
CA THR A 22 1.44 -4.07 6.21
C THR A 22 0.81 -5.20 7.02
N SER A 23 -0.22 -4.92 7.82
CA SER A 23 -0.97 -5.94 8.55
C SER A 23 -1.72 -6.89 7.63
N LEU A 24 -2.22 -6.42 6.49
CA LEU A 24 -2.82 -7.29 5.46
C LEU A 24 -1.83 -8.37 5.04
N VAL A 25 -0.64 -7.93 4.61
CA VAL A 25 0.41 -8.82 4.11
C VAL A 25 0.88 -9.76 5.23
N GLY A 26 1.18 -9.21 6.40
CA GLY A 26 1.62 -10.01 7.55
C GLY A 26 0.59 -11.03 8.01
N PHE A 27 -0.70 -10.67 8.00
CA PHE A 27 -1.78 -11.58 8.35
C PHE A 27 -1.90 -12.72 7.34
N ILE A 28 -1.92 -12.40 6.05
CA ILE A 28 -2.05 -13.41 5.00
C ILE A 28 -0.88 -14.39 5.01
N VAL A 29 0.35 -13.90 5.12
CA VAL A 29 1.54 -14.75 5.19
C VAL A 29 1.50 -15.66 6.41
N HIS A 30 1.12 -15.12 7.58
CA HIS A 30 1.01 -15.92 8.80
C HIS A 30 -0.11 -16.98 8.71
N SER A 31 -1.31 -16.60 8.29
CA SER A 31 -2.43 -17.54 8.17
C SER A 31 -2.24 -18.57 7.06
N ASN A 32 -1.48 -18.25 6.01
CA ASN A 32 -1.07 -19.22 5.00
C ASN A 32 -0.12 -20.26 5.61
N ASP A 33 0.85 -19.83 6.42
CA ASP A 33 1.79 -20.73 7.13
C ASP A 33 1.08 -21.67 8.12
N GLU A 34 0.07 -21.16 8.81
CA GLU A 34 -0.76 -21.94 9.74
C GLU A 34 -1.86 -22.76 9.03
N GLY A 35 -2.04 -22.61 7.72
CA GLY A 35 -3.07 -23.31 6.95
C GLY A 35 -4.51 -22.89 7.26
N THR A 36 -4.73 -21.70 7.82
CA THR A 36 -6.05 -21.27 8.32
C THR A 36 -6.85 -20.43 7.33
N LEU A 37 -6.29 -20.05 6.18
CA LEU A 37 -6.96 -19.13 5.24
C LEU A 37 -8.30 -19.66 4.73
N GLU A 38 -8.36 -20.94 4.33
CA GLU A 38 -9.59 -21.57 3.83
C GLU A 38 -10.65 -21.66 4.94
N GLU A 39 -10.26 -22.01 6.16
CA GLU A 39 -11.16 -22.04 7.33
C GLU A 39 -11.73 -20.66 7.64
N MET A 40 -10.95 -19.61 7.40
CA MET A 40 -11.37 -18.22 7.51
C MET A 40 -12.16 -17.71 6.29
N GLY A 41 -12.43 -18.58 5.33
CA GLY A 41 -13.23 -18.30 4.14
C GLY A 41 -12.49 -17.57 3.02
N LEU A 42 -11.15 -17.62 3.00
CA LEU A 42 -10.31 -17.16 1.89
C LEU A 42 -9.74 -18.36 1.13
N GLU A 43 -10.27 -18.59 -0.07
CA GLU A 43 -9.83 -19.61 -1.02
C GLU A 43 -8.95 -18.96 -2.10
N LEU A 44 -7.64 -19.21 -2.02
CA LEU A 44 -6.65 -18.68 -2.95
C LEU A 44 -6.34 -19.70 -4.05
N SER A 45 -6.12 -19.21 -5.27
CA SER A 45 -5.59 -20.06 -6.34
C SER A 45 -4.15 -20.47 -6.06
N GLU A 46 -3.64 -21.49 -6.77
CA GLU A 46 -2.23 -21.90 -6.69
C GLU A 46 -1.30 -20.71 -6.92
N ASP A 47 -1.50 -19.93 -7.98
CA ASP A 47 -0.71 -18.72 -8.26
C ASP A 47 -0.69 -17.70 -7.09
N GLN A 48 -1.82 -17.56 -6.38
CA GLN A 48 -1.91 -16.63 -5.24
C GLN A 48 -1.22 -17.19 -3.99
N ASN A 49 -1.19 -18.52 -3.84
CA ASN A 49 -0.41 -19.17 -2.80
C ASN A 49 1.09 -19.06 -3.09
N ASP A 50 1.50 -19.24 -4.35
CA ASP A 50 2.89 -19.06 -4.79
C ASP A 50 3.38 -17.63 -4.53
N ASP A 51 2.54 -16.61 -4.78
CA ASP A 51 2.83 -15.22 -4.41
C ASP A 51 3.10 -15.04 -2.91
N ILE A 52 2.35 -15.74 -2.06
CA ILE A 52 2.55 -15.68 -0.60
C ILE A 52 3.83 -16.41 -0.20
N LEU A 53 4.13 -17.56 -0.83
CA LEU A 53 5.35 -18.32 -0.59
C LEU A 53 6.60 -17.51 -0.98
N ASP A 54 6.56 -16.75 -2.07
CA ASP A 54 7.65 -15.87 -2.47
C ASP A 54 7.89 -14.76 -1.44
N VAL A 55 6.83 -14.13 -0.93
CA VAL A 55 6.95 -13.15 0.18
C VAL A 55 7.58 -13.80 1.40
N LYS A 56 7.11 -15.00 1.76
CA LYS A 56 7.59 -15.77 2.90
C LYS A 56 9.09 -16.07 2.76
N GLU A 57 9.51 -16.58 1.62
CA GLU A 57 10.90 -16.93 1.36
C GLU A 57 11.83 -15.72 1.49
N GLU A 58 11.46 -14.58 0.90
CA GLU A 58 12.26 -13.37 0.96
C GLU A 58 12.32 -12.78 2.37
N VAL A 59 11.22 -12.82 3.13
CA VAL A 59 11.22 -12.42 4.55
C VAL A 59 12.16 -13.29 5.38
N TRP A 60 12.21 -14.60 5.13
CA TRP A 60 13.10 -15.53 5.83
C TRP A 60 14.58 -15.26 5.58
N LYS A 61 14.92 -14.69 4.41
CA LYS A 61 16.29 -14.30 4.03
C LYS A 61 16.76 -13.00 4.72
N VAL A 62 15.85 -12.24 5.33
CA VAL A 62 16.20 -10.99 6.02
C VAL A 62 16.97 -11.28 7.31
N ASP A 63 18.25 -10.92 7.35
CA ASP A 63 19.03 -10.91 8.58
C ASP A 63 18.73 -9.66 9.41
N LEU A 64 17.70 -9.74 10.24
CA LEU A 64 17.30 -8.67 11.17
C LEU A 64 18.43 -8.25 12.11
N LYS A 65 19.36 -9.15 12.46
CA LYS A 65 20.51 -8.82 13.32
C LYS A 65 21.54 -8.00 12.56
N ALA A 66 21.78 -8.31 11.28
CA ALA A 66 22.65 -7.50 10.43
C ALA A 66 22.05 -6.11 10.19
N VAL A 67 20.76 -6.02 9.87
CA VAL A 67 20.05 -4.75 9.67
C VAL A 67 20.15 -3.87 10.91
N ALA A 68 19.85 -4.42 12.09
CA ALA A 68 19.93 -3.67 13.35
C ALA A 68 21.37 -3.23 13.70
N ARG A 69 22.38 -4.05 13.38
CA ARG A 69 23.79 -3.74 13.66
C ARG A 69 24.38 -2.68 12.73
N ARG A 70 24.03 -2.73 11.45
CA ARG A 70 24.62 -1.84 10.43
C ARG A 70 23.90 -0.50 10.33
N ARG A 71 22.69 -0.37 10.90
CA ARG A 71 21.79 0.78 10.68
C ARG A 71 21.62 1.08 9.18
N GLU A 72 21.75 0.05 8.33
CA GLU A 72 21.58 0.19 6.89
C GLU A 72 20.10 0.53 6.62
N LYS A 73 19.88 1.65 5.93
CA LYS A 73 18.60 1.94 5.27
C LYS A 73 18.60 1.10 3.99
N GLY A 74 17.75 0.08 3.91
CA GLY A 74 17.76 -0.89 2.81
C GLY A 74 18.25 -2.26 3.27
N GLY A 75 17.73 -3.32 2.68
CA GLY A 75 17.80 -4.70 3.21
C GLY A 75 16.45 -5.42 3.20
N PHE A 76 15.38 -4.72 2.81
CA PHE A 76 14.06 -5.28 2.52
C PHE A 76 13.71 -5.16 1.03
N ASP A 77 14.65 -4.72 0.19
CA ASP A 77 14.37 -4.43 -1.23
C ASP A 77 13.92 -5.70 -1.98
N ASN A 78 14.51 -6.85 -1.64
CA ASN A 78 14.10 -8.14 -2.21
C ASN A 78 12.74 -8.61 -1.69
N VAL A 79 12.34 -8.19 -0.48
CA VAL A 79 11.02 -8.50 0.11
C VAL A 79 9.93 -7.65 -0.55
N TRP A 80 10.29 -6.45 -1.01
CA TRP A 80 9.33 -5.53 -1.60
C TRP A 80 8.74 -6.05 -2.90
N VAL A 81 9.56 -6.63 -3.78
CA VAL A 81 9.13 -7.16 -5.09
C VAL A 81 7.97 -8.18 -4.98
N PRO A 82 8.07 -9.28 -4.20
CA PRO A 82 6.98 -10.24 -4.08
C PRO A 82 5.76 -9.64 -3.36
N ILE A 83 5.96 -8.70 -2.42
CA ILE A 83 4.84 -7.98 -1.79
C ILE A 83 4.08 -7.15 -2.83
N GLN A 84 4.79 -6.39 -3.67
CA GLN A 84 4.17 -5.62 -4.74
C GLN A 84 3.37 -6.54 -5.68
N ARG A 85 3.96 -7.66 -6.10
CA ARG A 85 3.31 -8.62 -7.00
C ARG A 85 2.00 -9.17 -6.41
N LEU A 86 2.04 -9.65 -5.16
CA LEU A 86 0.85 -10.12 -4.43
C LEU A 86 -0.26 -9.05 -4.42
N LEU A 87 0.11 -7.80 -4.11
CA LEU A 87 -0.83 -6.70 -4.00
C LEU A 87 -1.39 -6.26 -5.36
N PHE A 88 -0.58 -6.20 -6.41
CA PHE A 88 -1.03 -5.88 -7.77
C PHE A 88 -1.99 -6.93 -8.32
N ASN A 89 -1.69 -8.21 -8.08
CA ASN A 89 -2.57 -9.31 -8.45
C ASN A 89 -3.91 -9.20 -7.72
N ALA A 90 -3.90 -8.83 -6.43
CA ALA A 90 -5.11 -8.59 -5.67
C ALA A 90 -5.91 -7.36 -6.16
N LEU A 91 -5.25 -6.25 -6.49
CA LEU A 91 -5.90 -5.03 -6.99
C LEU A 91 -6.60 -5.27 -8.33
N SER A 92 -5.94 -6.01 -9.22
CA SER A 92 -6.34 -6.15 -10.62
C SER A 92 -7.29 -7.33 -10.87
N LYS A 93 -7.46 -8.22 -9.89
CA LYS A 93 -8.27 -9.43 -10.05
C LYS A 93 -9.73 -9.07 -10.38
N PRO A 94 -10.25 -9.48 -11.56
CA PRO A 94 -11.64 -9.24 -11.90
C PRO A 94 -12.56 -10.17 -11.08
N ARG A 95 -13.81 -9.75 -10.88
CA ARG A 95 -14.83 -10.53 -10.14
C ARG A 95 -14.35 -10.96 -8.74
N SER A 96 -13.70 -10.02 -8.08
CA SER A 96 -13.17 -10.21 -6.73
C SER A 96 -14.31 -10.26 -5.71
N THR A 97 -14.27 -11.31 -4.88
CA THR A 97 -15.14 -11.50 -3.73
C THR A 97 -14.28 -11.66 -2.48
N ALA A 98 -14.89 -11.57 -1.29
CA ALA A 98 -14.18 -11.87 -0.06
C ALA A 98 -13.67 -13.32 0.00
N GLN A 99 -14.19 -14.23 -0.82
CA GLN A 99 -13.72 -15.61 -0.84
C GLN A 99 -12.48 -15.82 -1.70
N ASN A 100 -12.26 -15.01 -2.74
CA ASN A 100 -11.21 -15.29 -3.72
C ASN A 100 -10.16 -14.18 -3.85
N ASN A 101 -10.29 -13.10 -3.10
CA ASN A 101 -9.42 -11.94 -3.20
C ASN A 101 -8.94 -11.51 -1.81
N PRO A 102 -7.62 -11.52 -1.54
CA PRO A 102 -7.08 -11.17 -0.23
C PRO A 102 -7.42 -9.74 0.22
N LEU A 103 -7.47 -8.79 -0.71
CA LEU A 103 -7.81 -7.40 -0.42
C LEU A 103 -9.28 -7.26 -0.03
N VAL A 104 -10.20 -7.88 -0.79
CA VAL A 104 -11.65 -7.85 -0.48
C VAL A 104 -11.95 -8.61 0.80
N TRP A 105 -11.27 -9.74 1.03
CA TRP A 105 -11.38 -10.50 2.26
C TRP A 105 -10.97 -9.66 3.47
N TRP A 106 -9.83 -8.96 3.38
CA TRP A 106 -9.38 -8.07 4.45
C TRP A 106 -10.34 -6.92 4.71
N LEU A 107 -10.90 -6.30 3.67
CA LEU A 107 -11.95 -5.29 3.82
C LEU A 107 -13.17 -5.85 4.56
N ALA A 108 -13.62 -7.05 4.20
CA ALA A 108 -14.75 -7.71 4.88
C ALA A 108 -14.43 -8.01 6.35
N VAL A 109 -13.21 -8.43 6.64
CA VAL A 109 -12.70 -8.67 7.98
C VAL A 109 -12.66 -7.37 8.80
N LEU A 110 -12.14 -6.27 8.26
CA LEU A 110 -12.11 -4.96 8.92
C LEU A 110 -13.54 -4.44 9.23
N VAL A 111 -14.46 -4.52 8.26
CA VAL A 111 -15.85 -4.08 8.44
C VAL A 111 -16.59 -4.94 9.46
N ARG A 112 -16.46 -6.27 9.39
CA ARG A 112 -17.07 -7.17 10.38
C ARG A 112 -16.54 -6.90 11.79
N SER A 113 -15.24 -6.69 11.91
CA SER A 113 -14.59 -6.35 13.19
C SER A 113 -15.14 -5.06 13.79
N ALA A 114 -15.42 -4.05 12.96
CA ALA A 114 -16.01 -2.78 13.40
C ALA A 114 -17.48 -2.91 13.83
N ILE A 115 -18.29 -3.73 13.14
CA ILE A 115 -19.72 -3.91 13.42
C ILE A 115 -19.98 -4.80 14.64
N SER A 116 -19.06 -5.73 14.93
CA SER A 116 -19.29 -6.81 15.91
C SER A 116 -19.57 -6.34 17.34
N ASN A 117 -19.28 -5.09 17.72
CA ASN A 117 -19.48 -4.46 19.03
C ASN A 117 -18.87 -5.19 20.26
N GLU A 118 -18.51 -6.47 20.14
CA GLU A 118 -17.42 -7.10 20.83
C GLU A 118 -16.19 -6.29 20.49
N LYS A 119 -15.54 -5.69 21.51
CA LYS A 119 -14.33 -4.88 21.40
C LYS A 119 -13.55 -5.29 20.14
N ASP A 120 -13.67 -4.48 19.09
CA ASP A 120 -13.28 -4.76 17.70
C ASP A 120 -12.18 -5.84 17.60
N PHE A 121 -12.48 -7.09 17.21
CA PHE A 121 -11.61 -8.28 17.43
C PHE A 121 -10.17 -8.11 16.91
N ILE A 122 -10.00 -7.42 15.78
CA ILE A 122 -8.69 -7.07 15.20
C ILE A 122 -8.07 -5.86 15.85
N SER A 123 -8.87 -5.04 16.51
CA SER A 123 -8.35 -4.01 17.40
C SER A 123 -8.06 -4.64 18.75
N SER A 124 -9.04 -4.94 19.58
CA SER A 124 -8.87 -5.38 20.96
C SER A 124 -8.16 -6.72 21.15
N GLY A 125 -7.95 -7.49 20.09
CA GLY A 125 -7.16 -8.70 20.09
C GLY A 125 -5.79 -8.42 20.70
N ARG A 126 -5.56 -8.95 21.91
CA ARG A 126 -4.23 -9.06 22.51
C ARG A 126 -3.41 -10.08 21.73
N PHE A 127 -3.20 -9.85 20.44
CA PHE A 127 -2.06 -10.45 19.79
C PHE A 127 -0.86 -9.69 20.33
N ASN A 128 0.05 -10.39 21.02
CA ASN A 128 1.36 -9.83 21.40
C ASN A 128 2.17 -9.33 20.17
N LYS A 129 1.64 -9.52 18.96
CA LYS A 129 2.18 -9.12 17.67
C LYS A 129 1.12 -8.46 16.77
N ASN A 130 0.03 -7.89 17.29
CA ASN A 130 -0.97 -7.23 16.44
C ASN A 130 -0.31 -6.08 15.68
N PRO A 131 -0.19 -6.14 14.34
CA PRO A 131 0.35 -5.02 13.59
C PRO A 131 -0.66 -3.89 13.43
N MET A 132 -1.95 -4.11 13.74
CA MET A 132 -3.00 -3.11 13.53
C MET A 132 -3.02 -2.00 14.59
N PRO A 133 -3.05 -0.72 14.17
CA PRO A 133 -3.25 0.39 15.08
C PRO A 133 -4.64 0.35 15.73
N MET A 134 -4.64 0.38 17.05
CA MET A 134 -5.83 0.39 17.90
C MET A 134 -6.66 1.66 17.83
N ASP A 135 -5.99 2.75 17.49
CA ASP A 135 -6.47 4.11 17.56
C ASP A 135 -6.85 4.67 16.19
N VAL A 136 -6.92 3.81 15.17
CA VAL A 136 -7.49 4.11 13.87
C VAL A 136 -8.81 3.37 13.75
N ASP A 137 -9.88 4.13 13.57
CA ASP A 137 -11.22 3.61 13.33
C ASP A 137 -11.34 2.98 11.93
N ILE A 138 -12.52 2.43 11.64
CA ILE A 138 -12.78 1.77 10.36
C ILE A 138 -12.68 2.73 9.17
N GLU A 139 -13.10 3.99 9.31
CA GLU A 139 -12.96 5.00 8.27
C GLU A 139 -11.48 5.24 7.94
N GLY A 140 -10.66 5.46 8.97
CA GLY A 140 -9.23 5.67 8.79
C GLY A 140 -8.52 4.45 8.20
N ARG A 141 -8.95 3.23 8.56
CA ARG A 141 -8.41 2.00 7.97
C ARG A 141 -8.75 1.89 6.48
N LEU A 142 -9.98 2.20 6.07
CA LEU A 142 -10.36 2.19 4.66
C LEU A 142 -9.62 3.27 3.86
N GLN A 143 -9.48 4.46 4.42
CA GLN A 143 -8.67 5.52 3.82
C GLN A 143 -7.20 5.11 3.66
N ALA A 144 -6.64 4.40 4.65
CA ALA A 144 -5.29 3.85 4.57
C ALA A 144 -5.15 2.88 3.40
N MET A 145 -6.10 1.95 3.25
CA MET A 145 -6.13 1.00 2.15
C MET A 145 -6.18 1.72 0.79
N VAL A 146 -7.07 2.71 0.64
CA VAL A 146 -7.19 3.47 -0.62
C VAL A 146 -5.92 4.28 -0.91
N HIS A 147 -5.33 4.90 0.12
CA HIS A 147 -4.11 5.69 -0.03
C HIS A 147 -2.93 4.83 -0.47
N TYR A 148 -2.67 3.71 0.20
CA TYR A 148 -1.51 2.87 -0.11
C TYR A 148 -1.68 2.09 -1.43
N SER A 149 -2.90 1.78 -1.86
CA SER A 149 -3.15 1.31 -3.23
C SER A 149 -2.73 2.36 -4.28
N LYS A 150 -3.02 3.65 -4.04
CA LYS A 150 -2.58 4.74 -4.94
C LYS A 150 -1.05 4.87 -4.95
N VAL A 151 -0.42 4.84 -3.78
CA VAL A 151 1.05 4.90 -3.65
C VAL A 151 1.70 3.74 -4.40
N LEU A 152 1.19 2.52 -4.23
CA LEU A 152 1.71 1.33 -4.91
C LEU A 152 1.64 1.47 -6.44
N VAL A 153 0.51 1.92 -6.97
CA VAL A 153 0.31 2.13 -8.42
C VAL A 153 1.18 3.26 -8.98
N LEU A 154 1.42 4.32 -8.20
CA LEU A 154 2.35 5.39 -8.59
C LEU A 154 3.80 4.89 -8.66
N ASP A 155 4.23 4.08 -7.68
CA ASP A 155 5.57 3.49 -7.67
C ASP A 155 5.77 2.57 -8.88
N ASP A 156 4.81 1.68 -9.17
CA ASP A 156 4.87 0.81 -10.35
C ASP A 156 4.80 1.60 -11.67
N ALA A 157 3.98 2.65 -11.76
CA ALA A 157 3.95 3.50 -12.94
C ALA A 157 5.31 4.10 -13.26
N PHE A 158 6.09 4.45 -12.22
CA PHE A 158 7.44 4.95 -12.38
C PHE A 158 8.43 3.83 -12.74
N LEU A 159 8.38 2.68 -12.06
CA LEU A 159 9.30 1.56 -12.28
C LEU A 159 9.09 0.85 -13.62
N SER A 160 7.84 0.77 -14.09
CA SER A 160 7.46 0.16 -15.37
C SER A 160 7.62 1.11 -16.56
N TRP A 161 8.02 2.37 -16.32
CA TRP A 161 8.16 3.36 -17.36
C TRP A 161 9.39 3.06 -18.24
N SER A 162 9.15 2.42 -19.39
CA SER A 162 10.19 1.91 -20.30
C SER A 162 10.68 2.94 -21.33
N GLU A 163 10.53 4.23 -21.08
CA GLU A 163 10.96 5.30 -21.99
C GLU A 163 12.48 5.54 -21.94
N ASN A 164 12.98 6.39 -22.85
CA ASN A 164 14.39 6.79 -22.93
C ASN A 164 14.93 7.18 -21.53
N SER A 165 16.07 6.60 -21.15
CA SER A 165 16.78 6.87 -19.88
C SER A 165 16.96 8.37 -19.59
N GLU A 166 17.08 9.21 -20.62
CA GLU A 166 17.18 10.67 -20.48
C GLU A 166 15.89 11.29 -19.91
N TRP A 167 14.72 10.79 -20.30
CA TRP A 167 13.43 11.27 -19.81
C TRP A 167 13.18 10.84 -18.36
N VAL A 168 13.58 9.61 -18.02
CA VAL A 168 13.54 9.13 -16.63
C VAL A 168 14.43 10.00 -15.75
N MET A 169 15.65 10.30 -16.20
CA MET A 169 16.58 11.19 -15.47
C MET A 169 16.05 12.62 -15.35
N GLU A 170 15.44 13.17 -16.40
CA GLU A 170 14.83 14.50 -16.37
C GLU A 170 13.74 14.58 -15.29
N VAL A 171 12.76 13.67 -15.35
CA VAL A 171 11.65 13.64 -14.39
C VAL A 171 12.16 13.38 -12.98
N GLN A 172 13.11 12.44 -12.81
CA GLN A 172 13.66 12.14 -11.48
C GLN A 172 14.43 13.33 -10.90
N ARG A 173 15.20 14.05 -11.72
CA ARG A 173 15.89 15.26 -11.29
C ARG A 173 14.88 16.32 -10.86
N ASP A 174 13.85 16.55 -11.66
CA ASP A 174 12.85 17.58 -11.39
C ASP A 174 12.02 17.26 -10.13
N LEU A 175 11.72 15.98 -9.88
CA LEU A 175 11.11 15.52 -8.63
C LEU A 175 12.07 15.63 -7.43
N ASN A 176 13.36 15.37 -7.61
CA ASN A 176 14.35 15.51 -6.53
C ASN A 176 14.68 16.97 -6.20
N LEU A 177 14.29 17.93 -7.04
CA LEU A 177 14.34 19.36 -6.71
C LEU A 177 13.26 19.76 -5.70
N VAL A 178 12.26 18.90 -5.42
CA VAL A 178 11.30 19.19 -4.35
C VAL A 178 12.07 19.10 -3.04
N ASP A 179 12.12 20.18 -2.26
CA ASP A 179 12.48 20.04 -0.86
C ASP A 179 11.40 19.21 -0.16
N MET A 180 11.79 18.00 0.24
CA MET A 180 10.97 17.06 0.97
C MET A 180 11.44 16.93 2.42
N GLU A 181 12.39 17.74 2.89
CA GLU A 181 12.86 17.72 4.29
C GLU A 181 11.72 18.04 5.25
N TRP A 182 10.79 18.91 4.84
CA TRP A 182 9.56 19.20 5.58
C TRP A 182 8.63 17.98 5.73
N ILE A 183 8.85 16.86 5.02
CA ILE A 183 8.13 15.58 5.23
C ILE A 183 8.71 14.78 6.39
N ASN A 184 9.93 15.11 6.83
CA ASN A 184 10.62 14.47 7.95
C ASN A 184 10.73 15.32 9.23
N ASP A 185 10.44 16.63 9.21
CA ASP A 185 10.47 17.52 10.39
C ASP A 185 9.09 17.69 11.05
N GLU A 186 8.85 17.11 12.23
CA GLU A 186 7.57 17.20 12.96
C GLU A 186 6.99 18.63 13.12
N ASN A 187 7.82 19.67 13.05
CA ASN A 187 7.42 21.08 13.10
C ASN A 187 7.65 21.85 11.78
N GLY A 188 8.05 21.17 10.72
CA GLY A 188 8.33 21.73 9.41
C GLY A 188 7.06 22.20 8.72
N ALA A 189 7.05 23.45 8.27
CA ALA A 189 5.95 23.98 7.48
C ALA A 189 6.04 23.42 6.05
N ARG A 190 4.91 22.93 5.52
CA ARG A 190 4.79 22.64 4.08
C ARG A 190 5.11 23.93 3.30
N PRO A 191 6.00 23.89 2.30
CA PRO A 191 6.22 25.03 1.41
C PRO A 191 4.90 25.47 0.77
N GLU A 192 4.68 26.78 0.64
CA GLU A 192 3.48 27.28 -0.02
C GLU A 192 3.45 26.81 -1.49
N ASP A 193 2.27 26.47 -2.02
CA ASP A 193 2.15 26.00 -3.40
C ASP A 193 2.67 27.05 -4.42
N SER A 194 2.66 28.33 -4.04
CA SER A 194 3.22 29.46 -4.79
C SER A 194 4.75 29.41 -4.95
N THR A 195 5.44 28.64 -4.11
CA THR A 195 6.91 28.49 -4.14
C THR A 195 7.37 27.39 -5.10
N ASP A 196 6.44 26.57 -5.60
CA ASP A 196 6.75 25.57 -6.62
C ASP A 196 6.54 26.16 -8.03
N GLU A 197 7.61 26.72 -8.60
CA GLU A 197 7.58 27.29 -9.95
C GLU A 197 7.61 26.22 -11.06
N ARG A 198 7.67 24.93 -10.72
CA ARG A 198 7.75 23.88 -11.73
C ARG A 198 6.40 23.70 -12.42
N SER A 199 6.49 23.45 -13.71
CA SER A 199 5.34 23.05 -14.51
C SER A 199 5.62 21.69 -15.13
N CYS A 200 4.63 20.79 -15.11
CA CYS A 200 4.72 19.52 -15.83
C CYS A 200 4.46 19.72 -17.33
N SER A 201 5.19 20.63 -17.96
CA SER A 201 4.99 21.02 -19.37
C SER A 201 5.94 20.33 -20.35
N SER A 202 7.00 19.68 -19.85
CA SER A 202 7.94 18.94 -20.70
C SER A 202 7.32 17.66 -21.29
N ALA A 203 7.85 17.21 -22.43
CA ALA A 203 7.42 15.97 -23.07
C ALA A 203 7.63 14.75 -22.16
N ALA A 204 8.73 14.72 -21.41
CA ALA A 204 9.02 13.66 -20.44
C ALA A 204 7.98 13.66 -19.30
N CYS A 205 7.64 14.83 -18.76
CA CYS A 205 6.63 14.94 -17.70
C CYS A 205 5.23 14.55 -18.18
N GLN A 206 4.84 14.95 -19.40
CA GLN A 206 3.58 14.53 -19.99
C GLN A 206 3.53 13.02 -20.27
N ALA A 207 4.65 12.42 -20.69
CA ALA A 207 4.74 10.99 -20.94
C ALA A 207 4.57 10.16 -19.65
N ILE A 208 5.21 10.55 -18.54
CA ILE A 208 5.00 9.86 -17.26
C ILE A 208 3.56 10.06 -16.74
N LEU A 209 2.93 11.22 -16.96
CA LEU A 209 1.51 11.40 -16.61
C LEU A 209 0.58 10.46 -17.38
N VAL A 210 0.86 10.22 -18.67
CA VAL A 210 0.12 9.23 -19.47
C VAL A 210 0.32 7.82 -18.90
N GLN A 211 1.54 7.45 -18.54
CA GLN A 211 1.84 6.15 -17.93
C GLN A 211 1.15 5.99 -16.57
N VAL A 212 1.20 7.01 -15.69
CA VAL A 212 0.48 7.04 -14.42
C VAL A 212 -1.01 6.86 -14.65
N LYS A 213 -1.60 7.61 -15.59
CA LYS A 213 -3.02 7.50 -15.91
C LYS A 213 -3.39 6.08 -16.35
N LYS A 214 -2.58 5.47 -17.24
CA LYS A 214 -2.78 4.09 -17.68
C LYS A 214 -2.77 3.12 -16.50
N GLN A 215 -1.77 3.19 -15.62
CA GLN A 215 -1.67 2.30 -14.46
C GLN A 215 -2.80 2.51 -13.45
N VAL A 216 -3.20 3.77 -13.22
CA VAL A 216 -4.37 4.09 -12.39
C VAL A 216 -5.64 3.49 -12.98
N GLU A 217 -5.87 3.60 -14.29
CA GLU A 217 -7.05 3.01 -14.94
C GLU A 217 -7.03 1.47 -14.89
N GLU A 218 -5.86 0.87 -15.05
CA GLU A 218 -5.66 -0.58 -15.03
C GLU A 218 -5.93 -1.18 -13.64
N HIS A 219 -5.35 -0.58 -12.60
CA HIS A 219 -5.31 -1.14 -11.24
C HIS A 219 -6.34 -0.51 -10.29
N LEU A 220 -6.67 0.77 -10.45
CA LEU A 220 -7.57 1.52 -9.55
C LEU A 220 -8.86 1.99 -10.21
N GLY A 221 -8.99 1.85 -11.53
CA GLY A 221 -10.04 2.44 -12.38
C GLY A 221 -11.47 1.91 -12.19
N GLY A 222 -11.81 1.41 -10.99
CA GLY A 222 -13.19 1.26 -10.54
C GLY A 222 -14.03 0.30 -11.37
N LYS A 223 -13.42 -0.68 -12.05
CA LYS A 223 -14.16 -1.76 -12.73
C LYS A 223 -15.09 -2.41 -11.71
N LYS A 224 -16.41 -2.39 -11.97
CA LYS A 224 -17.41 -2.96 -11.06
C LYS A 224 -17.04 -4.42 -10.75
N GLY A 225 -16.85 -4.72 -9.47
CA GLY A 225 -16.42 -6.03 -8.98
C GLY A 225 -14.90 -6.24 -8.86
N ALA A 226 -14.06 -5.23 -9.09
CA ALA A 226 -12.65 -5.24 -8.68
C ALA A 226 -12.52 -4.83 -7.20
N ALA A 227 -11.40 -5.16 -6.56
CA ALA A 227 -11.22 -4.91 -5.12
C ALA A 227 -11.25 -3.41 -4.77
N MET A 228 -10.65 -2.56 -5.61
CA MET A 228 -10.64 -1.11 -5.39
C MET A 228 -11.99 -0.43 -5.58
N HIS A 229 -12.88 -1.00 -6.40
CA HIS A 229 -14.24 -0.51 -6.52
C HIS A 229 -14.99 -0.62 -5.18
N TRP A 230 -14.82 -1.73 -4.47
CA TRP A 230 -15.41 -1.92 -3.14
C TRP A 230 -14.78 -1.00 -2.08
N ALA A 231 -13.45 -0.87 -2.09
CA ALA A 231 -12.73 0.00 -1.15
C ALA A 231 -13.15 1.47 -1.28
N GLN A 232 -13.26 1.97 -2.51
CA GLN A 232 -13.69 3.35 -2.79
C GLN A 232 -15.14 3.58 -2.38
N LEU A 233 -16.05 2.67 -2.75
CA LEU A 233 -17.46 2.79 -2.38
C LEU A 233 -17.67 2.80 -0.86
N LEU A 234 -16.98 1.92 -0.14
CA LEU A 234 -17.03 1.92 1.33
C LEU A 234 -16.43 3.20 1.94
N ALA A 235 -15.32 3.71 1.39
CA ALA A 235 -14.71 4.94 1.89
C ALA A 235 -15.59 6.18 1.63
N GLU A 236 -16.30 6.23 0.50
CA GLU A 236 -17.22 7.32 0.15
C GLU A 236 -18.46 7.33 1.05
N GLU A 237 -19.07 6.17 1.30
CA GLU A 237 -20.25 6.04 2.18
C GLU A 237 -19.93 6.32 3.66
N MET A 238 -18.67 6.15 4.08
CA MET A 238 -18.25 6.40 5.47
C MET A 238 -17.75 7.82 5.70
N GLY A 239 -17.43 8.58 4.64
CA GLY A 239 -16.98 9.97 4.72
C GLY A 239 -18.09 11.02 4.60
N SER A 240 -19.36 10.59 4.45
CA SER A 240 -20.55 11.44 4.33
C SER A 240 -21.37 11.50 5.63
#